data_AF-A0A1A9KC49-F1
#
_entry.id   AF-A0A1A9KC49-F1
#
_cell.length_a   1.000
_cell.length_b   1.000
_cell.length_c   1.000
_cell.angle_alpha   90.00
_cell.angle_beta   90.00
_cell.angle_gamma   90.00
#
_symmetry.space_group_name_H-M   'P 1'
#
loop_
_entity.id
_entity.type
_entity.pdbx_description
1 polymer ?
#
loop_
_entity_poly.entity_id
_entity_poly.type
_entity_poly.pdbx_seq_one_letter_code
_entity_poly.pdbx_strand_id
1 'polypeptide(L)'
;MTLYAGSTWNPETLHSPALSAALRLWAREGVGLGALDTGVYLLAEAGLLNGKRATVYTSTRKGYVDECPNVGQLLKNLSFTLDMENTIMGSILDDKMEPEDAAKAWLKKNPQVLEPWLKDVATVDGRPGLEAVRGSL
;
A
#
# COMPACT_ATOMS: atom_id res chain seq x y z
N MET A 1 -19.62 4.49 -21.45
CA MET A 1 -18.29 4.07 -21.91
C MET A 1 -17.31 4.35 -20.77
N THR A 2 -16.43 3.41 -20.44
CA THR A 2 -15.45 3.55 -19.35
C THR A 2 -14.06 3.44 -19.92
N LEU A 3 -13.18 4.40 -19.60
CA LEU A 3 -11.81 4.45 -20.05
C LEU A 3 -10.89 4.09 -18.87
N TYR A 4 -9.99 3.14 -19.07
CA TYR A 4 -9.03 2.72 -18.05
C TYR A 4 -7.64 3.28 -18.38
N ALA A 5 -7.05 4.01 -17.44
CA ALA A 5 -5.66 4.44 -17.51
C ALA A 5 -4.75 3.36 -16.90
N GLY A 6 -3.82 2.84 -17.68
CA GLY A 6 -2.68 2.06 -17.19
C GLY A 6 -1.40 2.82 -17.47
N SER A 7 -0.42 2.72 -16.58
CA SER A 7 0.92 3.27 -16.78
C SER A 7 2.00 2.25 -16.46
N THR A 8 3.24 2.58 -16.83
CA THR A 8 4.43 1.79 -16.53
C THR A 8 4.95 2.13 -15.13
N TRP A 9 6.05 1.50 -14.72
CA TRP A 9 6.72 1.67 -13.41
C TRP A 9 7.07 3.11 -12.98
N ASN A 10 6.96 4.11 -13.87
CA ASN A 10 7.28 5.53 -13.60
C ASN A 10 6.15 6.47 -14.11
N PRO A 11 4.96 6.46 -13.49
CA PRO A 11 3.81 7.23 -13.95
C PRO A 11 4.04 8.75 -13.95
N GLU A 12 4.94 9.25 -13.11
CA GLU A 12 5.34 10.65 -13.03
C GLU A 12 5.89 11.19 -14.36
N THR A 13 6.50 10.32 -15.19
CA THR A 13 7.01 10.70 -16.51
C THR A 13 5.91 10.88 -17.55
N LEU A 14 4.73 10.29 -17.31
CA LEU A 14 3.56 10.39 -18.20
C LEU A 14 2.61 11.52 -17.79
N HIS A 15 2.80 12.08 -16.59
CA HIS A 15 2.01 13.22 -16.13
C HIS A 15 2.30 14.48 -16.96
N SER A 16 1.24 15.12 -17.46
CA SER A 16 1.34 16.41 -18.13
C SER A 16 0.06 17.24 -17.92
N PRO A 17 0.13 18.58 -17.96
CA PRO A 17 -1.05 19.44 -17.86
C PRO A 17 -2.12 19.12 -18.91
N ALA A 18 -1.70 18.77 -20.13
CA ALA A 18 -2.61 18.40 -21.22
C ALA A 18 -3.37 17.11 -20.91
N LEU A 19 -2.69 16.08 -20.39
CA LEU A 19 -3.31 14.83 -19.99
C LEU A 19 -4.30 15.05 -18.84
N SER A 20 -3.90 15.79 -17.81
CA SER A 20 -4.77 16.12 -16.67
C SER A 20 -6.02 16.91 -17.12
N ALA A 21 -5.88 17.85 -18.06
CA ALA A 21 -6.99 18.58 -18.64
C ALA A 21 -7.95 17.67 -19.43
N ALA A 22 -7.42 16.75 -20.24
CA ALA A 22 -8.21 15.79 -21.00
C ALA A 22 -9.00 14.83 -20.08
N LEU A 23 -8.34 14.30 -19.05
CA LEU A 23 -9.00 13.45 -18.04
C LEU A 23 -10.14 14.19 -17.33
N ARG A 24 -9.93 15.45 -16.96
CA ARG A 24 -10.99 16.29 -16.36
C ARG A 24 -12.14 16.55 -17.32
N LEU A 25 -11.86 16.80 -18.60
CA LEU A 25 -12.88 17.01 -19.63
C LEU A 25 -13.76 15.76 -19.78
N TRP A 26 -13.14 14.59 -19.96
CA TRP A 26 -13.88 13.33 -20.12
C TRP A 26 -14.71 12.99 -18.87
N ALA A 27 -14.18 13.23 -17.67
CA ALA A 27 -14.95 13.07 -16.44
C ALA A 27 -16.20 13.96 -16.42
N ARG A 28 -16.08 15.23 -16.85
CA ARG A 28 -17.20 16.19 -16.92
C ARG A 28 -18.22 15.81 -17.98
N GLU A 29 -17.80 15.15 -19.05
CA GLU A 29 -18.68 14.63 -20.11
C GLU A 29 -19.38 13.32 -19.72
N GLY A 30 -19.15 12.80 -18.51
CA GLY A 30 -19.80 11.60 -17.99
C GLY A 30 -19.12 10.29 -18.40
N VAL A 31 -17.89 10.34 -18.92
CA VAL A 31 -17.09 9.13 -19.16
C VAL A 31 -16.64 8.55 -17.82
N GLY A 32 -16.90 7.26 -17.60
CA GLY A 32 -16.36 6.57 -16.44
C GLY A 32 -14.85 6.46 -16.57
N LEU A 33 -14.08 6.92 -15.59
CA LEU A 33 -12.62 6.80 -15.59
C LEU A 33 -12.18 5.81 -14.51
N GLY A 34 -11.48 4.76 -14.93
CA GLY A 34 -10.82 3.81 -14.06
C GLY A 34 -9.31 3.89 -14.25
N ALA A 35 -8.57 3.36 -13.30
CA ALA A 35 -7.13 3.16 -13.47
C ALA A 35 -6.68 1.85 -12.82
N LEU A 36 -5.61 1.29 -13.37
CA LEU A 36 -4.97 0.08 -12.87
C LEU A 36 -3.51 0.38 -12.56
N ASP A 37 -3.01 -0.27 -11.51
CA ASP A 37 -1.61 -0.16 -11.08
C ASP A 37 -1.21 1.32 -10.84
N THR A 38 -0.07 1.75 -11.37
CA THR A 38 0.43 3.12 -11.32
C THR A 38 -0.47 4.15 -12.01
N GLY A 39 -1.43 3.73 -12.85
CA GLY A 39 -2.33 4.65 -13.57
C GLY A 39 -3.22 5.45 -12.62
N VAL A 40 -3.41 4.95 -11.38
CA VAL A 40 -4.14 5.64 -10.31
C VAL A 40 -3.48 6.99 -9.99
N TYR A 41 -2.15 7.09 -10.13
CA TYR A 41 -1.39 8.34 -9.97
C TYR A 41 -1.90 9.43 -10.92
N LEU A 42 -2.12 9.10 -12.20
CA LEU A 42 -2.57 10.07 -13.20
C LEU A 42 -3.97 10.60 -12.91
N LEU A 43 -4.87 9.76 -12.39
CA LEU A 43 -6.20 10.20 -11.94
C LEU A 43 -6.11 11.06 -10.66
N ALA A 44 -5.17 10.74 -9.76
CA ALA A 44 -4.91 11.52 -8.55
C ALA A 44 -4.39 12.92 -8.89
N GLU A 45 -3.38 13.03 -9.75
CA GLU A 45 -2.82 14.31 -10.23
C GLU A 45 -3.84 15.15 -11.00
N ALA A 46 -4.73 14.49 -11.74
CA ALA A 46 -5.88 15.15 -12.35
C ALA A 46 -6.91 15.64 -11.32
N GLY A 47 -6.75 15.34 -10.02
CA GLY A 47 -7.65 15.73 -8.94
C GLY A 47 -8.97 14.94 -8.93
N LEU A 48 -9.08 13.88 -9.74
CA LEU A 48 -10.31 13.12 -9.93
C LEU A 48 -10.56 12.12 -8.78
N LEU A 49 -9.52 11.85 -7.98
CA LEU A 49 -9.60 11.02 -6.78
C LEU A 49 -9.76 11.84 -5.49
N ASN A 50 -9.81 13.17 -5.57
CA ASN A 50 -9.97 14.03 -4.39
C ASN A 50 -11.30 13.73 -3.67
N GLY A 51 -11.21 13.47 -2.36
CA GLY A 51 -12.37 13.10 -1.54
C GLY A 51 -12.96 11.72 -1.87
N LYS A 52 -12.26 10.88 -2.66
CA LYS A 52 -12.65 9.50 -2.93
C LYS A 52 -11.97 8.55 -1.93
N ARG A 53 -12.62 7.43 -1.64
CA ARG A 53 -12.08 6.37 -0.79
C ARG A 53 -11.35 5.35 -1.67
N ALA A 54 -10.12 5.02 -1.32
CA ALA A 54 -9.42 3.86 -1.85
C ALA A 54 -9.45 2.72 -0.82
N THR A 55 -9.35 1.47 -1.28
CA THR A 55 -9.17 0.31 -0.40
C THR A 55 -8.11 -0.58 -1.02
N VAL A 56 -7.07 -0.88 -0.24
CA VAL A 56 -5.96 -1.73 -0.65
C VAL A 56 -6.20 -3.12 -0.09
N TYR A 57 -5.99 -4.14 -0.92
CA TYR A 57 -6.16 -5.54 -0.55
C TYR A 57 -4.87 -6.30 -0.76
N THR A 58 -4.48 -7.11 0.23
CA THR A 58 -3.42 -8.10 0.07
C THR A 58 -3.97 -9.31 -0.69
N SER A 59 -3.43 -9.58 -1.87
CA SER A 59 -3.80 -10.73 -2.70
C SER A 59 -2.70 -11.78 -2.71
N THR A 60 -3.08 -13.06 -2.72
CA THR A 60 -2.14 -14.18 -2.84
C THR A 60 -2.51 -15.08 -4.02
N ARG A 61 -1.56 -15.88 -4.52
CA ARG A 61 -1.89 -16.90 -5.53
C ARG A 61 -2.86 -17.93 -4.94
N LYS A 62 -3.67 -18.54 -5.79
CA LYS A 62 -4.61 -19.59 -5.38
C LYS A 62 -3.87 -20.71 -4.62
N GLY A 63 -4.43 -21.12 -3.48
CA GLY A 63 -3.90 -22.18 -2.61
C GLY A 63 -2.74 -21.77 -1.69
N TYR A 64 -2.20 -20.55 -1.82
CA TYR A 64 -1.01 -20.14 -1.04
C TYR A 64 -1.25 -20.15 0.47
N VAL A 65 -2.42 -19.67 0.90
CA VAL A 65 -2.77 -19.62 2.34
C VAL A 65 -2.89 -21.02 2.93
N ASP A 66 -3.30 -22.01 2.14
CA ASP A 66 -3.41 -23.40 2.59
C ASP A 66 -2.04 -24.10 2.59
N GLU A 67 -1.21 -23.80 1.59
CA GLU A 67 0.16 -24.33 1.46
C GLU A 67 1.13 -23.73 2.48
N CYS A 68 0.95 -22.47 2.83
CA CYS A 68 1.80 -21.71 3.75
C CYS A 68 0.94 -21.10 4.89
N PRO A 69 0.37 -21.92 5.80
CA PRO A 69 -0.63 -21.46 6.76
C PRO A 69 -0.10 -20.40 7.74
N ASN A 70 1.17 -20.51 8.16
CA ASN A 70 1.79 -19.53 9.06
C ASN A 70 1.93 -18.14 8.41
N VAL A 71 2.42 -18.08 7.18
CA VAL A 71 2.51 -16.82 6.41
C VAL A 71 1.11 -16.33 6.04
N GLY A 72 0.21 -17.24 5.68
CA GLY A 72 -1.18 -16.94 5.40
C GLY A 72 -1.88 -16.28 6.59
N GLN A 73 -1.57 -16.69 7.82
CA GLN A 73 -2.09 -16.07 9.04
C GLN A 73 -1.56 -14.63 9.19
N LEU A 74 -0.24 -14.43 9.02
CA LEU A 74 0.35 -13.08 9.03
C LEU A 74 -0.35 -12.16 8.01
N LEU A 75 -0.50 -12.62 6.76
CA LEU A 75 -1.11 -11.82 5.69
C LEU A 75 -2.59 -11.50 5.94
N LYS A 76 -3.32 -12.36 6.65
CA LYS A 76 -4.72 -12.10 7.07
C LYS A 76 -4.80 -11.06 8.18
N ASN A 77 -3.83 -11.08 9.10
CA ASN A 77 -3.77 -10.16 10.22
C ASN A 77 -3.23 -8.78 9.81
N LEU A 78 -2.46 -8.71 8.72
CA LEU A 78 -1.74 -7.52 8.30
C LEU A 78 -2.71 -6.45 7.77
N SER A 79 -2.87 -5.38 8.55
CA SER A 79 -3.70 -4.23 8.19
C SER A 79 -2.99 -2.94 8.56
N PHE A 80 -3.17 -1.91 7.73
CA PHE A 80 -2.53 -0.62 7.88
C PHE A 80 -3.56 0.49 8.13
N THR A 81 -3.08 1.58 8.71
CA THR A 81 -3.84 2.83 8.83
C THR A 81 -3.18 3.89 7.96
N LEU A 82 -3.97 4.86 7.49
CA LEU A 82 -3.44 5.96 6.68
C LEU A 82 -2.35 6.73 7.44
N ASP A 83 -2.52 6.95 8.74
CA ASP A 83 -1.53 7.67 9.54
C ASP A 83 -0.19 6.92 9.63
N MET A 84 -0.23 5.59 9.74
CA MET A 84 0.98 4.75 9.73
C MET A 84 1.71 4.87 8.39
N GLU A 85 0.98 4.67 7.28
CA GLU A 85 1.56 4.74 5.93
C GLU A 85 2.13 6.13 5.64
N ASN A 86 1.37 7.19 5.94
CA ASN A 86 1.82 8.57 5.73
C ASN A 86 3.07 8.92 6.54
N THR A 87 3.14 8.47 7.81
CA THR A 87 4.31 8.74 8.66
C THR A 87 5.56 8.07 8.10
N ILE A 88 5.46 6.79 7.70
CA ILE A 88 6.59 6.05 7.13
C ILE A 88 7.00 6.65 5.77
N MET A 89 6.03 6.97 4.92
CA MET A 89 6.28 7.60 3.62
C MET A 89 6.94 8.97 3.75
N GLY A 90 6.55 9.78 4.74
CA GLY A 90 7.22 11.05 5.06
C GLY A 90 8.70 10.86 5.37
N SER A 91 9.05 9.88 6.20
CA SER A 91 10.46 9.58 6.50
C SER A 91 11.25 9.12 5.26
N ILE A 92 10.62 8.45 4.30
CA ILE A 92 11.28 8.03 3.06
C ILE A 92 11.44 9.22 2.10
N LEU A 93 10.37 9.98 1.88
CA LEU A 93 10.35 11.01 0.84
C LEU A 93 11.00 12.31 1.30
N ASP A 94 10.76 12.73 2.54
CA ASP A 94 11.24 14.01 3.07
C ASP A 94 12.59 13.83 3.77
N ASP A 95 12.70 12.85 4.67
CA ASP A 95 13.92 12.60 5.44
C ASP A 95 14.95 11.72 4.70
N LYS A 96 14.60 11.23 3.49
CA LYS A 96 15.44 10.38 2.64
C LYS A 96 15.95 9.11 3.32
N MET A 97 15.18 8.57 4.27
CA MET A 97 15.51 7.29 4.89
C MET A 97 15.31 6.14 3.91
N GLU A 98 16.15 5.11 4.01
CA GLU A 98 15.88 3.85 3.33
C GLU A 98 14.56 3.24 3.84
N PRO A 99 13.70 2.69 2.96
CA PRO A 99 12.36 2.22 3.34
C PRO A 99 12.35 1.22 4.51
N GLU A 100 13.30 0.29 4.54
CA GLU A 100 13.41 -0.68 5.62
C GLU A 100 13.75 -0.03 6.96
N ASP A 101 14.62 0.97 6.96
CA ASP A 101 15.05 1.67 8.18
C ASP A 101 13.93 2.56 8.70
N ALA A 102 13.18 3.23 7.82
CA ALA A 102 11.99 3.99 8.17
C ALA A 102 10.93 3.09 8.82
N ALA A 103 10.65 1.94 8.21
CA ALA A 103 9.70 0.97 8.76
C ALA A 103 10.15 0.43 10.13
N LYS A 104 11.41 0.00 10.27
CA LYS A 104 11.96 -0.47 11.56
C LYS A 104 11.91 0.62 12.63
N ALA A 105 12.30 1.85 12.31
CA ALA A 105 12.26 2.97 13.23
C ALA A 105 10.82 3.28 13.68
N TRP A 106 9.85 3.20 12.76
CA TRP A 106 8.44 3.38 13.08
C TRP A 106 7.92 2.24 13.97
N LEU A 107 8.26 0.98 13.67
CA LEU A 107 7.86 -0.18 14.47
C LEU A 107 8.41 -0.14 15.90
N LYS A 108 9.66 0.31 16.09
CA LYS A 108 10.24 0.54 17.42
C LYS A 108 9.46 1.55 18.25
N LYS A 109 8.93 2.58 17.59
CA LYS A 109 8.10 3.62 18.23
C LYS A 109 6.65 3.17 18.44
N ASN A 110 6.20 2.16 17.70
CA ASN A 110 4.81 1.68 17.70
C ASN A 110 4.72 0.14 17.85
N PRO A 111 5.33 -0.45 18.89
CA PRO A 111 5.43 -1.91 19.02
C PRO A 111 4.07 -2.60 19.23
N GLN A 112 3.03 -1.87 19.62
CA GLN A 112 1.67 -2.37 19.80
C GLN A 112 1.04 -2.86 18.50
N VAL A 113 1.48 -2.37 17.34
CA VAL A 113 0.95 -2.81 16.04
C VAL A 113 1.27 -4.29 15.78
N LEU A 114 2.36 -4.78 16.36
CA LEU A 114 2.85 -6.13 16.12
C LEU A 114 1.93 -7.17 16.76
N GLU A 115 1.21 -6.81 17.82
CA GLU A 115 0.33 -7.74 18.54
C GLU A 115 -0.79 -8.29 17.65
N PRO A 116 -1.64 -7.45 16.99
CA PRO A 116 -2.64 -7.97 16.08
C PRO A 116 -2.01 -8.64 14.85
N TRP A 117 -0.91 -8.10 14.30
CA TRP A 117 -0.26 -8.68 13.11
C TRP A 117 0.30 -10.08 13.34
N LEU A 118 0.93 -10.30 14.50
CA LEU A 118 1.62 -11.56 14.84
C LEU A 118 0.77 -12.51 15.70
N LYS A 119 -0.51 -12.20 15.90
CA LYS A 119 -1.44 -13.10 16.58
C LYS A 119 -1.51 -14.43 15.84
N ASP A 120 -1.25 -15.52 16.56
CA ASP A 120 -1.22 -16.89 16.02
C ASP A 120 -0.18 -17.11 14.90
N VAL A 121 0.85 -16.25 14.84
CA VAL A 121 1.99 -16.38 13.92
C VAL A 121 3.22 -16.87 14.68
N ALA A 122 3.88 -17.88 14.13
CA ALA A 122 5.13 -18.43 14.65
C ALA A 122 6.32 -18.04 13.77
N THR A 123 7.52 -18.15 14.33
CA THR A 123 8.78 -18.16 13.57
C THR A 123 8.91 -19.45 12.75
N VAL A 124 9.90 -19.49 11.86
CA VAL A 124 10.18 -20.68 11.02
C VAL A 124 10.48 -21.93 11.86
N ASP A 125 11.11 -21.75 13.01
CA ASP A 125 11.42 -22.80 13.98
C ASP A 125 10.31 -23.04 15.03
N GLY A 126 9.13 -22.42 14.86
CA GLY A 126 7.94 -22.70 15.67
C GLY A 126 7.82 -21.94 16.99
N ARG A 127 8.68 -20.95 17.25
CA ARG A 127 8.57 -20.07 18.43
C ARG A 127 7.50 -18.99 18.23
N PRO A 128 6.95 -18.38 19.30
CA PRO A 128 6.02 -17.27 19.17
C PRO A 128 6.62 -16.10 18.36
N GLY A 129 5.94 -15.69 17.29
CA GLY A 129 6.46 -14.66 16.38
C GLY A 129 6.62 -13.29 17.02
N LEU A 130 5.69 -12.90 17.90
CA LEU A 130 5.71 -11.59 18.56
C LEU A 130 6.98 -11.37 19.40
N GLU A 131 7.35 -12.35 20.23
CA GLU A 131 8.54 -12.27 21.08
C GLU A 131 9.83 -12.23 20.25
N ALA A 132 9.88 -13.01 19.17
CA ALA A 132 11.03 -13.02 18.27
C ALA A 132 11.22 -11.66 17.57
N VAL A 133 10.13 -11.05 17.07
CA VAL A 133 10.21 -9.75 16.39
C VAL A 133 10.59 -8.65 17.38
N ARG A 134 10.00 -8.63 18.58
CA ARG A 134 10.34 -7.67 19.63
C ARG A 134 11.81 -7.73 20.03
N GLY A 135 12.41 -8.91 20.07
CA GLY A 135 13.85 -9.07 20.32
C GLY A 135 14.77 -8.63 19.19
N SER A 136 14.23 -8.42 17.97
CA SER A 136 15.00 -8.08 16.76
C SER A 136 14.92 -6.62 16.33
N LEU A 137 13.94 -5.87 16.87
CA LEU A 137 13.76 -4.44 16.63
C LEU A 137 14.64 -3.66 17.60
#